data_AF-A0A918I473-F1
#
_entry.id   AF-A0A918I473-F1
#
_cell.length_a   1.000
_cell.length_b   1.000
_cell.length_c   1.000
_cell.angle_alpha   90.00
_cell.angle_beta   90.00
_cell.angle_gamma   90.00
#
_symmetry.space_group_name_H-M   'P 1'
#
loop_
_entity.id
_entity.type
_entity.pdbx_description
1 polymer ?
#
loop_
_entity_poly.entity_id
_entity_poly.type
_entity_poly.pdbx_seq_one_letter_code
_entity_poly.pdbx_strand_id
1 'polypeptide(L)'
;MTIPEQQPGPDNDDQEHDGDVLAVRETVSVSERLKTTTCAWCGERIVYAGVGRPPKYCRDSHRKRASEVRTAARRAARPVDQGGQTTDPVREVVERTETVTRTTVRRGPAKVRLPEDIWEWQAALVQLQNAVREGRFTSFLDLLVRDLEATAAVAREHQNDLEKLLAGELPAPRPPRPQGSKKKRRKRR
;
A
#
# COMPACT_ATOMS: atom_id res chain seq x y z
N MET A 1 43.89 -81.96 88.50
CA MET A 1 43.83 -83.03 87.48
C MET A 1 42.64 -83.90 87.81
N THR A 2 41.71 -84.02 86.87
CA THR A 2 40.58 -84.96 86.72
C THR A 2 39.44 -84.19 86.08
N ILE A 3 39.28 -84.40 84.77
CA ILE A 3 38.15 -83.92 83.95
C ILE A 3 37.22 -85.11 83.79
N PRO A 4 35.96 -85.00 84.22
CA PRO A 4 34.87 -85.79 83.66
C PRO A 4 33.81 -84.83 83.11
N GLU A 5 32.91 -85.18 82.22
CA GLU A 5 32.66 -86.31 81.33
C GLU A 5 31.53 -85.78 80.45
N GLN A 6 31.56 -86.15 79.18
CA GLN A 6 30.70 -85.62 78.14
C GLN A 6 29.21 -85.92 78.41
N GLN A 7 28.35 -84.94 78.15
CA GLN A 7 26.94 -85.17 77.83
C GLN A 7 26.72 -84.82 76.34
N PRO A 8 26.07 -85.68 75.54
CA PRO A 8 25.62 -85.32 74.20
C PRO A 8 24.27 -84.61 74.31
N GLY A 9 24.26 -83.29 74.08
CA GLY A 9 23.06 -82.48 73.92
C GLY A 9 22.69 -82.36 72.43
N PRO A 10 21.39 -82.33 72.10
CA PRO A 10 20.89 -82.57 70.75
C PRO A 10 21.08 -81.38 69.80
N ASP A 11 21.37 -81.71 68.55
CA ASP A 11 21.16 -81.00 67.30
C ASP A 11 20.43 -79.65 67.43
N ASN A 12 21.22 -78.57 67.37
CA ASN A 12 20.75 -77.31 66.80
C ASN A 12 21.67 -77.02 65.61
N ASP A 13 21.46 -77.82 64.55
CA ASP A 13 21.87 -77.45 63.21
C ASP A 13 21.22 -76.12 62.85
N ASP A 14 22.08 -75.12 62.66
CA ASP A 14 22.13 -74.35 61.43
C ASP A 14 20.79 -73.88 60.87
N GLN A 15 20.45 -72.62 61.18
CA GLN A 15 20.60 -71.58 60.17
C GLN A 15 20.31 -70.20 60.79
N GLU A 16 21.38 -69.52 61.20
CA GLU A 16 21.43 -68.08 60.95
C GLU A 16 21.19 -67.90 59.45
N HIS A 17 20.05 -67.30 59.09
CA HIS A 17 19.88 -66.75 57.74
C HIS A 17 20.74 -65.48 57.64
N ASP A 18 22.06 -65.66 57.58
CA ASP A 18 22.92 -64.79 56.81
C ASP A 18 22.58 -65.04 55.35
N GLY A 19 21.45 -64.44 54.93
CA GLY A 19 21.00 -64.47 53.57
C GLY A 19 22.03 -63.79 52.70
N ASP A 20 22.89 -64.58 52.06
CA ASP A 20 23.70 -64.17 50.94
C ASP A 20 22.83 -63.34 49.98
N VAL A 21 23.28 -62.13 49.68
CA VAL A 21 22.63 -61.24 48.71
C VAL A 21 22.80 -61.87 47.32
N LEU A 22 21.89 -62.77 46.95
CA LEU A 22 21.97 -63.63 45.76
C LEU A 22 21.76 -62.91 44.42
N ALA A 23 21.48 -61.60 44.40
CA ALA A 23 21.54 -60.82 43.17
C ALA A 23 21.56 -59.32 43.42
N VAL A 24 22.66 -58.66 43.07
CA VAL A 24 22.66 -57.23 42.75
C VAL A 24 22.11 -57.11 41.32
N ARG A 25 20.86 -56.65 41.19
CA ARG A 25 20.30 -56.29 39.89
C ARG A 25 20.69 -54.85 39.57
N GLU A 26 21.64 -54.70 38.66
CA GLU A 26 21.92 -53.42 38.03
C GLU A 26 20.95 -53.20 36.87
N THR A 27 19.89 -52.44 37.12
CA THR A 27 19.01 -51.96 36.05
C THR A 27 19.62 -50.71 35.41
N VAL A 28 20.27 -50.90 34.27
CA VAL A 28 20.67 -49.81 33.40
C VAL A 28 19.44 -49.33 32.63
N SER A 29 18.90 -48.18 33.02
CA SER A 29 17.84 -47.51 32.25
C SER A 29 18.47 -46.52 31.26
N VAL A 30 18.35 -46.82 29.97
CA VAL A 30 18.73 -45.89 28.91
C VAL A 30 17.53 -44.99 28.63
N SER A 31 17.66 -43.70 28.94
CA SER A 31 16.65 -42.71 28.58
C SER A 31 17.13 -41.86 27.40
N GLU A 32 16.49 -42.04 26.24
CA GLU A 32 16.72 -41.19 25.08
C GLU A 32 15.87 -39.92 25.19
N ARG A 33 16.52 -38.75 25.12
CA ARG A 33 15.84 -37.45 25.13
C ARG A 33 16.13 -36.70 23.83
N LEU A 34 15.08 -36.31 23.11
CA LEU A 34 15.20 -35.48 21.92
C LEU A 34 15.75 -34.10 22.31
N LYS A 35 17.02 -33.82 22.01
CA LYS A 35 17.67 -32.54 22.39
C LYS A 35 17.41 -31.40 21.41
N THR A 36 17.21 -31.70 20.13
CA THR A 36 17.08 -30.70 19.08
C THR A 36 16.10 -31.13 18.00
N THR A 37 15.28 -30.20 17.52
CA THR A 37 14.40 -30.38 16.36
C THR A 37 14.55 -29.19 15.41
N THR A 38 14.25 -29.33 14.13
CA THR A 38 14.23 -28.21 13.19
C THR A 38 12.84 -27.59 13.10
N CYS A 39 12.78 -26.29 12.87
CA CYS A 39 11.53 -25.56 12.64
C CYS A 39 10.93 -25.97 11.30
N ALA A 40 9.68 -26.42 11.30
CA ALA A 40 9.00 -26.86 10.07
C ALA A 40 8.67 -25.74 9.06
N TRP A 41 8.96 -24.48 9.39
CA TRP A 41 8.75 -23.33 8.49
C TRP A 41 10.06 -22.76 7.95
N CYS A 42 11.02 -22.45 8.82
CA CYS A 42 12.28 -21.80 8.43
C CYS A 42 13.50 -22.72 8.49
N GLY A 43 13.36 -23.98 8.91
CA GLY A 43 14.46 -24.93 9.06
C GLY A 43 15.36 -24.71 10.28
N GLU A 44 15.24 -23.57 10.96
CA GLU A 44 16.09 -23.18 12.10
C GLU A 44 16.10 -24.23 13.21
N ARG A 45 17.28 -24.42 13.84
CA ARG A 45 17.43 -25.39 14.93
C ARG A 45 16.72 -24.89 16.19
N ILE A 46 15.86 -25.72 16.75
CA ILE A 46 15.16 -25.51 18.00
C ILE A 46 15.82 -26.40 19.05
N VAL A 47 16.44 -25.77 20.03
CA VAL A 47 16.95 -26.46 21.22
C VAL A 47 15.75 -26.79 22.11
N TYR A 48 15.54 -28.07 22.38
CA TYR A 48 14.47 -28.54 23.24
C TYR A 48 15.02 -28.88 24.63
N ALA A 49 14.69 -28.02 25.60
CA ALA A 49 14.99 -28.24 27.00
C ALA A 49 13.67 -28.23 27.78
N GLY A 50 13.00 -29.38 27.85
CA GLY A 50 11.71 -29.48 28.56
C GLY A 50 11.19 -30.92 28.67
N VAL A 51 10.10 -31.07 29.41
CA VAL A 51 9.30 -32.31 29.49
C VAL A 51 8.00 -32.05 28.73
N GLY A 52 7.62 -32.93 27.81
CA GLY A 52 6.41 -32.81 26.99
C GLY A 52 6.64 -32.83 25.48
N ARG A 53 5.67 -32.30 24.72
CA ARG A 53 5.71 -32.33 23.25
C ARG A 53 6.70 -31.29 22.71
N PRO A 54 7.71 -31.68 21.91
CA PRO A 54 8.62 -30.75 21.28
C PRO A 54 7.87 -29.74 20.39
N PRO A 55 8.22 -28.44 20.43
CA PRO A 55 7.59 -27.43 19.61
C PRO A 55 8.00 -27.62 18.14
N LYS A 56 7.01 -27.58 17.23
CA LYS A 56 7.23 -27.77 15.79
C LYS A 56 7.76 -26.50 15.09
N TYR A 57 7.64 -25.33 15.71
CA TYR A 57 8.06 -24.05 15.16
C TYR A 57 8.87 -23.28 16.19
N CYS A 58 9.88 -22.54 15.73
CA CYS A 58 10.72 -21.73 16.61
C CYS A 58 10.02 -20.46 17.14
N ARG A 59 8.94 -20.00 16.47
CA ARG A 59 8.21 -18.77 16.81
C ARG A 59 6.71 -18.92 16.51
N ASP A 60 5.87 -18.17 17.22
CA ASP A 60 4.42 -18.11 16.96
C ASP A 60 4.10 -17.56 15.56
N SER A 61 4.86 -16.59 15.07
CA SER A 61 4.70 -16.04 13.72
C SER A 61 4.86 -17.10 12.63
N HIS A 62 5.82 -18.02 12.77
CA HIS A 62 6.01 -19.15 11.87
C HIS A 62 4.86 -20.15 11.95
N ARG A 63 4.33 -20.39 13.14
CA ARG A 63 3.13 -21.22 13.32
C ARG A 63 1.91 -20.62 12.61
N LYS A 64 1.69 -19.31 12.76
CA LYS A 64 0.60 -18.57 12.11
C LYS A 64 0.72 -18.59 10.59
N ARG A 65 1.88 -18.20 10.04
CA ARG A 65 2.14 -18.24 8.58
C ARG A 65 1.98 -19.63 8.00
N ALA A 66 2.47 -20.66 8.68
CA ALA A 66 2.34 -22.04 8.21
C ALA A 66 0.86 -22.51 8.23
N SER A 67 0.05 -22.01 9.17
CA SER A 67 -1.41 -22.23 9.18
C SER A 67 -2.10 -21.49 8.04
N GLU A 68 -1.74 -20.23 7.81
CA GLU A 68 -2.26 -19.41 6.72
C GLU A 68 -2.01 -20.06 5.37
N VAL A 69 -0.77 -20.46 5.06
CA VAL A 69 -0.44 -21.13 3.79
C VAL A 69 -1.23 -22.43 3.61
N ARG A 70 -1.33 -23.27 4.66
CA ARG A 70 -2.09 -24.53 4.59
C ARG A 70 -3.59 -24.31 4.38
N THR A 71 -4.13 -23.23 4.91
CA THR A 71 -5.58 -22.95 4.83
C THR A 71 -5.95 -22.02 3.68
N ALA A 72 -4.98 -21.36 3.04
CA ALA A 72 -5.19 -20.41 1.96
C ALA A 72 -5.96 -21.03 0.78
N ALA A 73 -5.50 -22.17 0.27
CA ALA A 73 -6.16 -22.85 -0.85
C ALA A 73 -7.62 -23.24 -0.52
N ARG A 74 -7.85 -23.75 0.70
CA ARG A 74 -9.21 -24.10 1.17
C ARG A 74 -10.12 -22.88 1.31
N ARG A 75 -9.58 -21.73 1.74
CA ARG A 75 -10.33 -20.47 1.84
C ARG A 75 -10.63 -19.88 0.46
N ALA A 76 -9.67 -19.95 -0.47
CA ALA A 76 -9.84 -19.49 -1.84
C ALA A 76 -10.87 -20.33 -2.61
N ALA A 77 -10.91 -21.64 -2.38
CA ALA A 77 -11.88 -22.54 -3.00
C ALA A 77 -13.29 -22.48 -2.38
N ARG A 78 -13.48 -21.71 -1.31
CA ARG A 78 -14.78 -21.60 -0.65
C ARG A 78 -15.74 -20.75 -1.51
N PRO A 79 -17.02 -21.10 -1.57
CA PRO A 79 -18.04 -20.23 -2.17
C PRO A 79 -18.07 -18.85 -1.50
N VAL A 80 -18.31 -17.79 -2.29
CA VAL A 80 -18.27 -16.38 -1.83
C VAL A 80 -19.30 -16.10 -0.74
N ASP A 81 -20.50 -16.67 -0.87
CA ASP A 81 -21.60 -16.64 0.10
C ASP A 81 -21.21 -17.21 1.48
N GLN A 82 -20.18 -18.06 1.55
CA GLN A 82 -19.68 -18.64 2.78
C GLN A 82 -18.37 -17.97 3.26
N GLY A 83 -18.03 -16.79 2.73
CA GLY A 83 -16.80 -16.07 3.07
C GLY A 83 -15.57 -16.54 2.31
N GLY A 84 -15.76 -17.12 1.13
CA GLY A 84 -14.71 -17.30 0.14
C GLY A 84 -14.38 -16.01 -0.62
N GLN A 85 -13.34 -16.06 -1.44
CA GLN A 85 -12.90 -14.90 -2.22
C GLN A 85 -13.53 -14.94 -3.62
N THR A 86 -14.14 -13.84 -4.07
CA THR A 86 -14.59 -13.76 -5.46
C THR A 86 -13.38 -13.71 -6.41
N THR A 87 -13.46 -14.45 -7.51
CA THR A 87 -12.48 -14.38 -8.60
C THR A 87 -12.89 -13.34 -9.64
N ASP A 88 -14.09 -12.76 -9.52
CA ASP A 88 -14.56 -11.75 -10.44
C ASP A 88 -13.74 -10.48 -10.30
N PRO A 89 -13.30 -9.86 -11.42
CA PRO A 89 -12.60 -8.60 -11.36
C PRO A 89 -13.50 -7.54 -10.73
N VAL A 90 -12.97 -6.80 -9.76
CA VAL A 90 -13.68 -5.68 -9.12
C VAL A 90 -14.12 -4.69 -10.20
N ARG A 91 -15.43 -4.61 -10.44
CA ARG A 91 -16.03 -3.64 -11.36
C ARG A 91 -16.37 -2.39 -10.57
N GLU A 92 -15.51 -1.39 -10.65
CA GLU A 92 -15.79 -0.06 -10.10
C GLU A 92 -16.82 0.63 -11.00
N VAL A 93 -18.06 0.73 -10.52
CA VAL A 93 -19.13 1.48 -11.20
C VAL A 93 -19.00 2.93 -10.77
N VAL A 94 -18.29 3.73 -11.57
CA VAL A 94 -18.19 5.19 -11.37
C VAL A 94 -19.43 5.84 -11.98
N GLU A 95 -20.44 6.13 -11.16
CA GLU A 95 -21.56 6.97 -11.56
C GLU A 95 -21.06 8.41 -11.70
N ARG A 96 -20.98 8.88 -12.95
CA ARG A 96 -20.53 10.21 -13.28
C ARG A 96 -21.75 11.06 -13.61
N THR A 97 -22.26 11.76 -12.61
CA THR A 97 -23.31 12.76 -12.80
C THR A 97 -22.70 14.01 -13.42
N GLU A 98 -22.81 14.14 -14.75
CA GLU A 98 -22.40 15.33 -15.46
C GLU A 98 -23.52 16.37 -15.42
N THR A 99 -23.46 17.27 -14.45
CA THR A 99 -24.33 18.45 -14.43
C THR A 99 -23.84 19.40 -15.53
N VAL A 100 -24.50 19.37 -16.68
CA VAL A 100 -24.23 20.31 -17.79
C VAL A 100 -24.86 21.66 -17.46
N THR A 101 -24.12 22.53 -16.78
CA THR A 101 -24.50 23.93 -16.61
C THR A 101 -24.30 24.65 -17.94
N ARG A 102 -25.38 24.85 -18.69
CA ARG A 102 -25.36 25.53 -19.99
C ARG A 102 -25.55 27.03 -19.78
N THR A 103 -24.45 27.75 -19.60
CA THR A 103 -24.48 29.23 -19.58
C THR A 103 -24.65 29.74 -21.01
N THR A 104 -25.86 30.20 -21.36
CA THR A 104 -26.10 30.92 -22.62
C THR A 104 -25.76 32.39 -22.43
N VAL A 105 -24.65 32.85 -23.02
CA VAL A 105 -24.42 34.28 -23.21
C VAL A 105 -25.24 34.72 -24.43
N ARG A 106 -26.29 35.50 -24.19
CA ARG A 106 -27.06 36.13 -25.27
C ARG A 106 -26.35 37.39 -25.72
N ARG A 107 -26.06 37.51 -27.01
CA ARG A 107 -25.82 38.81 -27.65
C ARG A 107 -27.18 39.38 -28.05
N GLY A 108 -27.86 40.02 -27.10
CA GLY A 108 -29.04 40.82 -27.37
C GLY A 108 -28.64 42.26 -27.68
N PRO A 109 -29.34 42.99 -28.56
CA PRO A 109 -29.11 44.41 -28.74
C PRO A 109 -29.60 45.10 -27.46
N ALA A 110 -28.70 45.41 -26.54
CA ALA A 110 -29.01 46.46 -25.59
C ALA A 110 -29.16 47.72 -26.44
N LYS A 111 -30.40 48.19 -26.63
CA LYS A 111 -30.60 49.62 -26.87
C LYS A 111 -30.02 50.29 -25.65
N VAL A 112 -28.76 50.71 -25.75
CA VAL A 112 -28.15 51.58 -24.76
C VAL A 112 -28.97 52.86 -24.85
N ARG A 113 -29.88 53.06 -23.91
CA ARG A 113 -30.49 54.38 -23.73
C ARG A 113 -29.38 55.28 -23.21
N LEU A 114 -29.02 56.27 -24.02
CA LEU A 114 -28.08 57.30 -23.59
C LEU A 114 -28.78 58.14 -22.53
N PRO A 115 -28.10 58.49 -21.43
CA PRO A 115 -28.59 59.47 -20.47
C PRO A 115 -28.99 60.76 -21.20
N GLU A 116 -30.19 61.28 -20.91
CA GLU A 116 -30.72 62.47 -21.57
C GLU A 116 -30.36 63.74 -20.78
N ASP A 117 -30.30 63.64 -19.46
CA ASP A 117 -30.01 64.78 -18.57
C ASP A 117 -28.62 64.71 -17.91
N ILE A 118 -28.11 65.87 -17.51
CA ILE A 118 -26.78 66.03 -16.88
C ILE A 118 -26.65 65.17 -15.61
N TRP A 119 -27.72 65.04 -14.82
CA TRP A 119 -27.72 64.21 -13.61
C TRP A 119 -27.71 62.72 -13.91
N GLU A 120 -28.39 62.29 -14.98
CA GLU A 120 -28.32 60.91 -15.45
C GLU A 120 -26.90 60.59 -15.98
N TRP A 121 -26.26 61.55 -16.66
CA TRP A 121 -24.86 61.45 -17.06
C TRP A 121 -23.92 61.31 -15.86
N GLN A 122 -24.11 62.13 -14.82
CA GLN A 122 -23.30 62.03 -13.61
C GLN A 122 -23.49 60.67 -12.93
N ALA A 123 -24.72 60.17 -12.83
CA ALA A 123 -25.00 58.85 -12.27
C ALA A 123 -24.38 57.72 -13.10
N ALA A 124 -24.47 57.79 -14.43
CA ALA A 124 -23.87 56.81 -15.34
C ALA A 124 -22.34 56.79 -15.22
N LEU A 125 -21.69 57.95 -15.11
CA LEU A 125 -20.24 58.06 -14.93
C LEU A 125 -19.77 57.51 -13.58
N VAL A 126 -20.53 57.73 -12.50
CA VAL A 126 -20.23 57.13 -11.19
C VAL A 126 -20.39 55.61 -11.23
N GLN A 127 -21.43 55.09 -11.89
CA GLN A 127 -21.60 53.65 -12.06
C GLN A 127 -20.46 53.02 -12.87
N LEU A 128 -20.03 53.69 -13.95
CA LEU A 128 -18.89 53.26 -14.75
C LEU A 128 -17.60 53.27 -13.93
N GLN A 129 -17.36 54.34 -13.17
CA GLN A 129 -16.20 54.44 -12.27
C GLN A 129 -16.18 53.32 -11.24
N ASN A 130 -17.31 53.01 -10.61
CA ASN A 130 -17.40 51.92 -9.64
C ASN A 130 -17.20 50.54 -10.28
N ALA A 131 -17.76 50.31 -11.47
CA ALA A 131 -17.57 49.06 -12.20
C ALA A 131 -16.10 48.86 -12.62
N VAL A 132 -15.37 49.94 -12.94
CA VAL A 132 -13.92 49.91 -13.18
C VAL A 132 -13.15 49.62 -11.88
N ARG A 133 -13.48 50.28 -10.76
CA ARG A 133 -12.85 50.04 -9.45
C ARG A 133 -13.07 48.62 -8.95
N GLU A 134 -14.24 48.05 -9.21
CA GLU A 134 -14.60 46.67 -8.84
C GLU A 134 -14.03 45.62 -9.80
N GLY A 135 -13.25 46.02 -10.81
CA GLY A 135 -12.61 45.10 -11.74
C GLY A 135 -13.56 44.38 -12.69
N ARG A 136 -14.80 44.86 -12.87
CA ARG A 136 -15.77 44.20 -13.75
C ARG A 136 -15.38 44.22 -15.23
N PHE A 137 -14.40 45.05 -15.59
CA PHE A 137 -13.86 45.16 -16.95
C PHE A 137 -12.40 44.67 -17.09
N THR A 138 -11.75 44.23 -16.00
CA THR A 138 -10.34 43.82 -16.05
C THR A 138 -10.15 42.55 -16.88
N SER A 139 -11.07 41.59 -16.79
CA SER A 139 -10.95 40.33 -17.55
C SER A 139 -10.90 40.54 -19.07
N PHE A 140 -11.65 41.50 -19.60
CA PHE A 140 -11.64 41.82 -21.03
C PHE A 140 -10.42 42.65 -21.43
N LEU A 141 -10.04 43.64 -20.63
CA LEU A 141 -8.85 44.46 -20.88
C LEU A 141 -7.57 43.64 -20.74
N ASP A 142 -7.48 42.74 -19.76
CA ASP A 142 -6.36 41.82 -19.57
C ASP A 142 -6.23 40.84 -20.74
N LEU A 143 -7.35 40.37 -21.29
CA LEU A 143 -7.35 39.53 -22.50
C LEU A 143 -6.86 40.32 -23.72
N LEU A 144 -7.36 41.54 -23.92
CA LEU A 144 -6.90 42.40 -25.01
C LEU A 144 -5.42 42.76 -24.89
N VAL A 145 -4.96 43.10 -23.69
CA VAL A 145 -3.54 43.39 -23.42
C VAL A 145 -2.69 42.16 -23.73
N ARG A 146 -3.09 40.97 -23.26
CA ARG A 146 -2.38 39.72 -23.58
C ARG A 146 -2.35 39.41 -25.08
N ASP A 147 -3.45 39.62 -25.78
CA ASP A 147 -3.52 39.38 -27.23
C ASP A 147 -2.63 40.38 -28.00
N LEU A 148 -2.60 41.65 -27.56
CA LEU A 148 -1.71 42.67 -28.12
C LEU A 148 -0.24 42.38 -27.82
N GLU A 149 0.09 41.91 -26.62
CA GLU A 149 1.45 41.49 -26.26
C GLU A 149 1.91 40.26 -27.06
N ALA A 150 1.03 39.29 -27.26
CA ALA A 150 1.30 38.09 -28.05
C ALA A 150 1.53 38.42 -29.54
N THR A 151 0.69 39.29 -30.11
CA THR A 151 0.85 39.75 -31.50
C THR A 151 2.13 40.57 -31.67
N ALA A 152 2.46 41.43 -30.72
CA ALA A 152 3.72 42.17 -30.72
C ALA A 152 4.95 41.24 -30.60
N ALA A 153 4.87 40.16 -29.82
CA ALA A 153 5.95 39.18 -29.71
C ALA A 153 6.19 38.43 -31.02
N VAL A 154 5.12 38.01 -31.70
CA VAL A 154 5.19 37.36 -33.02
C VAL A 154 5.76 38.31 -34.06
N ALA A 155 5.35 39.58 -34.06
CA ALA A 155 5.91 40.60 -34.96
C ALA A 155 7.42 40.78 -34.76
N ARG A 156 7.90 40.82 -33.51
CA ARG A 156 9.34 40.87 -33.20
C ARG A 156 10.09 39.63 -33.67
N GLU A 157 9.51 38.43 -33.53
CA GLU A 157 10.11 37.19 -34.04
C GLU A 157 10.28 37.25 -35.56
N HIS A 158 9.23 37.68 -36.28
CA HIS A 158 9.30 37.86 -37.73
C HIS A 158 10.32 38.92 -38.15
N GLN A 159 10.44 40.01 -37.41
CA GLN A 159 11.44 41.04 -37.68
C GLN A 159 12.87 40.49 -37.50
N ASN A 160 13.13 39.74 -36.42
CA ASN A 160 14.42 39.09 -36.19
C ASN A 160 14.74 38.02 -37.26
N ASP A 161 13.74 37.26 -37.71
CA ASP A 161 13.90 36.28 -38.79
C ASP A 161 14.28 36.97 -40.11
N LEU A 162 13.67 38.11 -40.43
CA LEU A 162 14.01 38.92 -41.60
C LEU A 162 15.43 39.49 -41.51
N GLU A 163 15.83 40.00 -40.35
CA GLU A 163 17.19 40.52 -40.12
C GLU A 163 18.25 39.42 -40.28
N LYS A 164 17.99 38.19 -39.79
CA LYS A 164 18.89 37.04 -39.97
C LYS A 164 19.03 36.61 -41.42
N LEU A 165 17.90 36.56 -42.15
CA LEU A 165 17.91 36.27 -43.59
C LEU A 165 18.71 37.31 -44.38
N LEU A 166 18.58 38.60 -44.02
CA LEU A 166 19.36 39.69 -44.61
C LEU A 166 20.84 39.61 -44.24
N ALA A 167 21.17 39.13 -43.03
CA ALA A 167 22.55 38.88 -42.58
C ALA A 167 23.17 37.59 -43.14
N GLY A 168 22.44 36.79 -43.91
CA GLY A 168 22.93 35.53 -44.49
C GLY A 168 22.96 34.35 -43.51
N GLU A 169 22.37 34.49 -42.33
CA GLU A 169 22.23 33.42 -41.34
C GLU A 169 20.92 32.65 -41.57
N LEU A 170 20.99 31.34 -41.81
CA LEU A 170 19.78 30.53 -41.92
C LEU A 170 19.03 30.53 -40.57
N PRO A 171 17.73 30.88 -40.54
CA PRO A 171 16.95 30.82 -39.30
C PRO A 171 16.85 29.36 -38.83
N ALA A 172 17.08 29.14 -37.53
CA ALA A 172 16.97 27.83 -36.92
C ALA A 172 15.55 27.26 -37.11
N PRO A 173 15.40 25.94 -37.34
CA PRO A 173 14.09 25.32 -37.50
C PRO A 173 13.25 25.56 -36.24
N ARG A 174 12.05 26.14 -36.41
CA ARG A 174 11.15 26.41 -35.28
C ARG A 174 10.85 25.10 -34.53
N PRO A 175 10.93 25.09 -33.20
CA PRO A 175 10.59 23.89 -32.44
C PRO A 175 9.11 23.52 -32.70
N PRO A 176 8.78 22.22 -32.77
CA PRO A 176 7.41 21.80 -33.00
C PRO A 176 6.52 22.32 -31.87
N ARG A 177 5.42 22.99 -32.22
CA ARG A 177 4.40 23.41 -31.25
C ARG A 177 4.01 22.20 -30.39
N PRO A 178 3.91 22.35 -29.05
CA PRO A 178 3.49 21.24 -28.20
C PRO A 178 2.09 20.80 -28.62
N GLN A 179 2.00 19.61 -29.21
CA GLN A 179 0.71 19.01 -29.52
C GLN A 179 0.04 18.62 -28.21
N GLY A 180 -1.09 19.26 -27.90
CA GLY A 180 -1.93 18.89 -26.77
C GLY A 180 -2.18 17.38 -26.77
N SER A 181 -1.76 16.72 -25.68
CA SER A 181 -1.76 15.27 -25.57
C SER A 181 -3.19 14.72 -25.64
N LYS A 182 -3.56 14.15 -26.78
CA LYS A 182 -4.78 13.33 -26.92
C LYS A 182 -4.63 12.10 -26.03
N LYS A 183 -5.28 12.10 -24.86
CA LYS A 183 -5.39 10.95 -23.95
C LYS A 183 -5.91 9.73 -24.73
N LYS A 184 -5.04 8.74 -25.00
CA LYS A 184 -5.38 7.48 -25.66
C LYS A 184 -6.24 6.62 -24.73
N ARG A 185 -7.52 6.52 -25.06
CA ARG A 185 -8.51 5.59 -24.48
C ARG A 185 -8.17 4.17 -24.97
N ARG A 186 -7.50 3.35 -24.14
CA ARG A 186 -7.17 1.95 -24.48
C ARG A 186 -8.39 1.05 -24.28
N LYS A 187 -8.85 0.47 -25.38
CA LYS A 187 -9.85 -0.61 -25.49
C LYS A 187 -9.11 -1.93 -25.19
N ARG A 188 -9.52 -2.70 -24.18
CA ARG A 188 -9.00 -4.05 -23.92
C ARG A 188 -10.07 -5.10 -24.26
N ARG A 189 -9.68 -6.03 -25.13
CA ARG A 189 -10.25 -7.38 -25.25
C ARG A 189 -9.65 -8.25 -24.17
#